data_AF-A0A8H7QYI9-F1
#
_entry.id   AF-A0A8H7QYI9-F1
#
_cell.length_a   1.000
_cell.length_b   1.000
_cell.length_c   1.000
_cell.angle_alpha   90.00
_cell.angle_beta   90.00
_cell.angle_gamma   90.00
#
_symmetry.space_group_name_H-M   'P 1'
#
loop_
_entity.id
_entity.type
_entity.pdbx_description
1 polymer ?
#
loop_
_entity_poly.entity_id
_entity_poly.type
_entity_poly.pdbx_seq_one_letter_code
_entity_poly.pdbx_strand_id
1 'polypeptide(L)'
;MDSPTNSQVPQYAPNYLRKSPNLNLDEEVKLFTNNKERDKYDNMADLYSIIVLMEHLEKAFIRDSITADEYTPQCANLIAKYKTTMNFLSDSVDNLETFMNDYKLSCPAAVNRFKIGVPATYEHAIGDNTKDVAKSAKYIAESVLHFITLMDTLRLNRYAVDELHPILADLIQSLNNVPGLSTDFEGKQKVRQWLITLHSMKASDEITEEQARQMLFEMDQSHSEFHRLLSGDHSTDNSSA
;
A
#
# COMPACT_ATOMS: atom_id res chain seq x y z
N MET A 1 -46.33 -53.35 -55.81
CA MET A 1 -46.25 -52.80 -54.44
C MET A 1 -45.19 -53.58 -53.68
N ASP A 2 -44.72 -53.01 -52.58
CA ASP A 2 -43.74 -53.57 -51.62
C ASP A 2 -42.30 -53.08 -51.77
N SER A 3 -42.07 -51.91 -51.14
CA SER A 3 -40.77 -51.39 -50.73
C SER A 3 -40.28 -52.08 -49.45
N PRO A 4 -38.99 -52.43 -49.30
CA PRO A 4 -38.49 -52.99 -48.07
C PRO A 4 -37.96 -51.92 -47.08
N THR A 5 -38.51 -52.01 -45.88
CA THR A 5 -37.82 -52.05 -44.58
C THR A 5 -37.00 -50.84 -44.12
N ASN A 6 -37.68 -50.02 -43.32
CA ASN A 6 -37.17 -49.08 -42.33
C ASN A 6 -36.12 -49.74 -41.40
N SER A 7 -34.88 -49.27 -41.44
CA SER A 7 -33.82 -49.68 -40.50
C SER A 7 -33.76 -48.69 -39.34
N GLN A 8 -34.36 -49.05 -38.20
CA GLN A 8 -34.21 -48.31 -36.95
C GLN A 8 -32.78 -48.45 -36.43
N VAL A 9 -32.08 -47.32 -36.34
CA VAL A 9 -30.75 -47.21 -35.75
C VAL A 9 -30.85 -47.39 -34.22
N PRO A 10 -30.00 -48.21 -33.56
CA PRO A 10 -30.11 -48.46 -32.13
C PRO A 10 -29.78 -47.23 -31.28
N GLN A 11 -30.64 -46.90 -30.33
CA GLN A 11 -30.42 -45.88 -29.30
C GLN A 11 -29.46 -46.41 -28.23
N TYR A 12 -28.15 -46.16 -28.37
CA TYR A 12 -27.17 -46.40 -27.28
C TYR A 12 -26.19 -45.24 -27.07
N ALA A 13 -26.45 -44.06 -27.66
CA ALA A 13 -25.67 -42.86 -27.38
C ALA A 13 -26.35 -42.05 -26.27
N PRO A 14 -25.65 -41.69 -25.17
CA PRO A 14 -26.15 -40.68 -24.25
C PRO A 14 -26.34 -39.38 -25.02
N ASN A 15 -27.50 -38.75 -24.89
CA ASN A 15 -27.79 -37.45 -25.49
C ASN A 15 -26.90 -36.37 -24.84
N TYR A 16 -25.69 -36.17 -25.38
CA TYR A 16 -24.81 -35.06 -25.01
C TYR A 16 -25.23 -33.72 -25.63
N LEU A 17 -26.25 -33.69 -26.50
CA LEU A 17 -26.77 -32.45 -27.07
C LEU A 17 -27.70 -31.73 -26.07
N ARG A 18 -27.12 -31.23 -24.98
CA ARG A 18 -27.65 -30.03 -24.35
C ARG A 18 -27.31 -28.88 -25.30
N LYS A 19 -28.28 -28.51 -26.15
CA LYS A 19 -28.16 -27.43 -27.13
C LYS A 19 -27.96 -26.09 -26.40
N SER A 20 -26.70 -25.71 -26.19
CA SER A 20 -26.32 -24.35 -25.80
C SER A 20 -26.63 -23.44 -27.01
N PRO A 21 -27.53 -22.43 -26.91
CA PRO A 21 -28.19 -21.89 -28.10
C PRO A 21 -27.32 -21.10 -29.10
N ASN A 22 -26.03 -20.86 -28.83
CA ASN A 22 -25.19 -19.94 -29.63
C ASN A 22 -23.71 -20.33 -29.75
N LEU A 23 -23.32 -21.57 -29.43
CA LEU A 23 -21.92 -21.98 -29.57
C LEU A 23 -21.74 -22.73 -30.90
N ASN A 24 -21.18 -22.05 -31.91
CA ASN A 24 -20.76 -22.69 -33.15
C ASN A 24 -19.45 -23.46 -32.88
N LEU A 25 -19.48 -24.78 -33.02
CA LEU A 25 -18.33 -25.65 -32.76
C LEU A 25 -17.33 -25.67 -33.93
N ASP A 26 -17.73 -25.15 -35.10
CA ASP A 26 -16.91 -25.11 -36.31
C ASP A 26 -16.09 -23.80 -36.44
N GLU A 27 -16.21 -22.88 -35.47
CA GLU A 27 -15.51 -21.59 -35.46
C GLU A 27 -14.67 -21.40 -34.19
N GLU A 28 -13.44 -20.91 -34.34
CA GLU A 28 -12.56 -20.61 -33.20
C GLU A 28 -13.03 -19.35 -32.46
N VAL A 29 -13.27 -19.50 -31.15
CA VAL A 29 -13.68 -18.38 -30.30
C VAL A 29 -12.49 -17.47 -30.03
N LYS A 30 -12.63 -16.19 -30.36
CA LYS A 30 -11.61 -15.16 -30.10
C LYS A 30 -11.84 -14.47 -28.76
N LEU A 31 -10.76 -14.20 -28.04
CA LEU A 31 -10.81 -13.52 -26.74
C LEU A 31 -11.25 -12.04 -26.87
N PHE A 32 -10.85 -11.38 -27.95
CA PHE A 32 -11.18 -9.98 -28.23
C PHE A 32 -11.52 -9.78 -29.72
N THR A 33 -12.29 -8.73 -30.00
CA THR A 33 -12.68 -8.35 -31.36
C THR A 33 -12.16 -6.98 -31.78
N ASN A 34 -11.76 -6.14 -30.82
CA ASN A 34 -11.24 -4.79 -31.06
C ASN A 34 -10.01 -4.48 -30.19
N ASN A 35 -9.29 -3.41 -30.54
CA ASN A 35 -8.04 -3.06 -29.85
C ASN A 35 -8.26 -2.66 -28.38
N LYS A 36 -9.40 -2.05 -28.06
CA LYS A 36 -9.75 -1.64 -26.70
C LYS A 36 -10.00 -2.85 -25.79
N GLU A 37 -10.68 -3.88 -26.30
CA GLU A 37 -10.87 -5.15 -25.60
C GLU A 37 -9.54 -5.87 -25.39
N ARG A 38 -8.66 -5.85 -26.39
CA ARG A 38 -7.32 -6.42 -26.27
C ARG A 38 -6.55 -5.78 -25.12
N ASP A 39 -6.46 -4.45 -25.10
CA ASP A 39 -5.76 -3.72 -24.04
C ASP A 39 -6.35 -4.00 -22.65
N LYS A 40 -7.68 -4.16 -22.56
CA LYS A 40 -8.34 -4.58 -21.32
C LYS A 40 -7.88 -5.97 -20.86
N TYR A 41 -7.84 -6.95 -21.75
CA TYR A 41 -7.39 -8.30 -21.39
C TYR A 41 -5.91 -8.36 -21.06
N ASP A 42 -5.06 -7.58 -21.74
CA ASP A 42 -3.63 -7.47 -21.43
C ASP A 42 -3.43 -6.91 -20.00
N ASN A 43 -4.15 -5.84 -19.66
CA ASN A 43 -4.16 -5.28 -18.31
C ASN A 43 -4.65 -6.26 -17.23
N MET A 44 -5.70 -7.04 -17.53
CA MET A 44 -6.20 -8.08 -16.63
C MET A 44 -5.22 -9.26 -16.50
N ALA A 45 -4.48 -9.58 -17.56
CA ALA A 45 -3.42 -10.59 -17.53
C ALA A 45 -2.24 -10.14 -16.67
N ASP A 46 -1.89 -8.85 -16.70
CA ASP A 46 -0.88 -8.29 -15.80
C ASP A 46 -1.32 -8.42 -14.33
N LEU A 47 -2.58 -8.07 -14.00
CA LEU A 47 -3.13 -8.27 -12.65
C LEU A 47 -3.05 -9.74 -12.22
N TYR A 48 -3.46 -10.66 -13.10
CA TYR A 48 -3.38 -12.10 -12.86
C TYR A 48 -1.94 -12.53 -12.55
N SER A 49 -0.98 -12.07 -13.35
CA SER A 49 0.43 -12.41 -13.18
C SER A 49 1.00 -11.91 -11.84
N ILE A 50 0.63 -10.69 -11.43
CA ILE A 50 1.06 -10.09 -10.16
C ILE A 50 0.54 -10.92 -8.97
N ILE A 51 -0.73 -11.34 -9.01
CA ILE A 51 -1.34 -12.14 -7.94
C ILE A 51 -0.64 -13.49 -7.80
N VAL A 52 -0.46 -14.20 -8.93
CA VAL A 52 0.21 -15.51 -8.94
C VAL A 52 1.66 -15.38 -8.48
N LEU A 53 2.37 -14.33 -8.91
CA LEU A 53 3.76 -14.10 -8.52
C LEU A 53 3.89 -13.81 -7.03
N MET A 54 2.99 -13.00 -6.45
CA MET A 54 2.99 -12.74 -5.01
C MET A 54 2.74 -14.01 -4.20
N GLU A 55 1.82 -14.88 -4.63
CA GLU A 55 1.56 -16.17 -3.97
C GLU A 55 2.81 -17.05 -3.92
N HIS A 56 3.57 -17.10 -5.02
CA HIS A 56 4.82 -17.87 -5.08
C HIS A 56 5.92 -17.21 -4.24
N LEU A 57 6.00 -15.88 -4.22
CA LEU A 57 6.96 -15.14 -3.41
C LEU A 57 6.74 -15.40 -1.91
N GLU A 58 5.50 -15.30 -1.43
CA GLU A 58 5.16 -15.58 -0.03
C GLU A 58 5.50 -17.04 0.33
N LYS A 59 5.12 -18.00 -0.52
CA LYS A 59 5.42 -19.42 -0.29
C LYS A 59 6.92 -19.72 -0.30
N ALA A 60 7.69 -19.07 -1.16
CA ALA A 60 9.14 -19.22 -1.21
C ALA A 60 9.80 -18.69 0.08
N PHE A 61 9.30 -17.56 0.59
CA PHE A 61 9.78 -17.00 1.86
C PHE A 61 9.41 -17.90 3.05
N ILE A 62 8.17 -18.40 3.13
CA ILE A 62 7.72 -19.32 4.19
C ILE A 62 8.52 -20.64 4.19
N ARG A 63 9.04 -21.04 3.03
CA ARG A 63 9.86 -22.26 2.86
C ARG A 63 11.36 -21.99 3.01
N ASP A 64 11.76 -20.80 3.48
CA ASP A 64 13.16 -20.36 3.61
C ASP A 64 13.98 -20.53 2.32
N SER A 65 13.31 -20.46 1.15
CA SER A 65 13.97 -20.63 -0.15
C SER A 65 14.60 -19.35 -0.69
N ILE A 66 14.23 -18.20 -0.10
CA ILE A 66 14.75 -16.86 -0.39
C ILE A 66 15.01 -16.13 0.92
N THR A 67 15.98 -15.22 0.91
CA THR A 67 16.35 -14.45 2.10
C THR A 67 15.40 -13.26 2.34
N ALA A 68 15.38 -12.73 3.56
CA ALA A 68 14.59 -11.54 3.90
C ALA A 68 14.99 -10.31 3.06
N ASP A 69 16.29 -10.16 2.76
CA ASP A 69 16.84 -9.07 1.96
C ASP A 69 16.39 -9.12 0.49
N GLU A 70 16.19 -10.31 -0.05
CA GLU A 70 15.68 -10.51 -1.41
C GLU A 70 14.15 -10.40 -1.46
N TYR A 71 13.47 -10.95 -0.46
CA TYR A 71 12.01 -10.95 -0.37
C TYR A 71 11.44 -9.54 -0.22
N THR A 72 11.97 -8.75 0.72
CA THR A 72 11.41 -7.45 1.12
C THR A 72 11.24 -6.46 -0.04
N PRO A 73 12.28 -6.16 -0.86
CA PRO A 73 12.14 -5.22 -1.96
C PRO A 73 11.23 -5.76 -3.07
N GLN A 74 11.23 -7.07 -3.33
CA GLN A 74 10.39 -7.68 -4.35
C GLN A 74 8.91 -7.65 -3.95
N CYS A 75 8.62 -7.94 -2.67
CA CYS A 75 7.27 -7.87 -2.13
C CYS A 75 6.73 -6.43 -2.17
N ALA A 76 7.54 -5.44 -1.75
CA ALA A 76 7.15 -4.04 -1.81
C ALA A 76 6.89 -3.57 -3.25
N ASN A 77 7.72 -3.99 -4.21
CA ASN A 77 7.55 -3.68 -5.62
C ASN A 77 6.24 -4.28 -6.18
N LEU A 78 5.92 -5.53 -5.84
CA LEU A 78 4.68 -6.19 -6.27
C LEU A 78 3.44 -5.56 -5.66
N ILE A 79 3.49 -5.13 -4.39
CA ILE A 79 2.38 -4.39 -3.77
C ILE A 79 2.15 -3.06 -4.49
N ALA A 80 3.22 -2.33 -4.83
CA ALA A 80 3.10 -1.08 -5.58
C ALA A 80 2.48 -1.29 -6.97
N LYS A 81 2.98 -2.30 -7.71
CA LYS A 81 2.43 -2.70 -9.02
C LYS A 81 0.95 -3.06 -8.91
N TYR A 82 0.57 -3.90 -7.95
CA TYR A 82 -0.82 -4.26 -7.69
C TYR A 82 -1.72 -3.03 -7.49
N LYS A 83 -1.31 -2.09 -6.64
CA LYS A 83 -2.08 -0.86 -6.39
C LYS A 83 -2.26 -0.03 -7.67
N THR A 84 -1.19 0.14 -8.45
CA THR A 84 -1.26 0.83 -9.74
C THR A 84 -2.20 0.10 -10.71
N THR A 85 -2.10 -1.22 -10.79
CA THR A 85 -2.94 -2.07 -11.65
C THR A 85 -4.41 -2.01 -11.28
N MET A 86 -4.73 -2.02 -9.99
CA MET A 86 -6.10 -1.91 -9.54
C MET A 86 -6.71 -0.54 -9.84
N ASN A 87 -5.91 0.53 -9.77
CA ASN A 87 -6.38 1.89 -10.08
C ASN A 87 -6.78 2.07 -11.54
N PHE A 88 -6.05 1.48 -12.50
CA PHE A 88 -6.42 1.61 -13.93
C PHE A 88 -7.45 0.58 -14.39
N LEU A 89 -7.67 -0.49 -13.62
CA LEU A 89 -8.71 -1.50 -13.86
C LEU A 89 -10.03 -1.21 -13.12
N SER A 90 -10.18 -0.06 -12.47
CA SER A 90 -11.38 0.29 -11.69
C SER A 90 -12.68 0.16 -12.46
N ASP A 91 -12.65 0.37 -13.79
CA ASP A 91 -13.83 0.28 -14.66
C ASP A 91 -14.24 -1.17 -14.97
N SER A 92 -13.37 -2.15 -14.71
CA SER A 92 -13.54 -3.55 -15.11
C SER A 92 -13.40 -4.55 -13.97
N VAL A 93 -12.77 -4.16 -12.86
CA VAL A 93 -12.52 -5.01 -11.69
C VAL A 93 -12.88 -4.22 -10.43
N ASP A 94 -14.02 -4.57 -9.82
CA ASP A 94 -14.48 -3.89 -8.60
C ASP A 94 -13.66 -4.31 -7.37
N ASN A 95 -13.42 -5.61 -7.22
CA ASN A 95 -12.77 -6.17 -6.05
C ASN A 95 -11.86 -7.35 -6.44
N LEU A 96 -10.71 -7.44 -5.79
CA LEU A 96 -9.74 -8.52 -5.91
C LEU A 96 -10.38 -9.89 -5.67
N GLU A 97 -11.25 -10.02 -4.66
CA GLU A 97 -11.89 -11.30 -4.33
C GLU A 97 -12.84 -11.76 -5.45
N THR A 98 -13.57 -10.83 -6.07
CA THR A 98 -14.44 -11.13 -7.23
C THR A 98 -13.60 -11.60 -8.42
N PHE A 99 -12.53 -10.87 -8.74
CA PHE A 99 -11.61 -11.24 -9.82
C PHE A 99 -11.01 -12.63 -9.61
N MET A 100 -10.59 -12.95 -8.38
CA MET A 100 -10.03 -14.25 -8.07
C MET A 100 -11.05 -15.38 -8.19
N ASN A 101 -12.31 -15.14 -7.83
CA ASN A 101 -13.38 -16.11 -8.01
C ASN A 101 -13.70 -16.33 -9.50
N ASP A 102 -13.78 -15.26 -10.29
CA ASP A 102 -14.09 -15.32 -11.72
C ASP A 102 -13.03 -16.11 -12.51
N TYR A 103 -11.75 -15.90 -12.18
CA TYR A 103 -10.62 -16.58 -12.81
C TYR A 103 -10.15 -17.83 -12.05
N LYS A 104 -10.88 -18.25 -11.02
CA LYS A 104 -10.59 -19.46 -10.20
C LYS A 104 -9.16 -19.49 -9.62
N LEU A 105 -8.66 -18.32 -9.20
CA LEU A 105 -7.37 -18.16 -8.56
C LEU A 105 -7.44 -18.53 -7.08
N SER A 106 -6.75 -19.60 -6.67
CA SER A 106 -6.56 -19.95 -5.27
C SER A 106 -5.20 -19.42 -4.78
N CYS A 107 -5.19 -18.16 -4.34
CA CYS A 107 -3.98 -17.48 -3.87
C CYS A 107 -4.20 -16.82 -2.48
N PRO A 108 -4.41 -17.63 -1.42
CA PRO A 108 -4.74 -17.09 -0.10
C PRO A 108 -3.60 -16.27 0.53
N ALA A 109 -2.33 -16.60 0.27
CA ALA A 109 -1.21 -15.85 0.81
C ALA A 109 -1.10 -14.47 0.14
N ALA A 110 -1.30 -14.42 -1.17
CA ALA A 110 -1.32 -13.16 -1.92
C ALA A 110 -2.43 -12.23 -1.46
N VAL A 111 -3.66 -12.74 -1.29
CA VAL A 111 -4.82 -11.95 -0.80
C VAL A 111 -4.50 -11.31 0.55
N ASN A 112 -3.97 -12.09 1.49
CA ASN A 112 -3.62 -11.58 2.81
C ASN A 112 -2.53 -10.50 2.69
N ARG A 113 -1.48 -10.74 1.89
CA ARG A 113 -0.40 -9.76 1.70
C ARG A 113 -0.90 -8.45 1.07
N PHE A 114 -1.78 -8.51 0.06
CA PHE A 114 -2.35 -7.30 -0.54
C PHE A 114 -3.27 -6.54 0.41
N LYS A 115 -4.02 -7.25 1.28
CA LYS A 115 -4.85 -6.62 2.32
C LYS A 115 -4.01 -5.91 3.38
N ILE A 116 -2.92 -6.54 3.84
CA ILE A 116 -1.99 -5.96 4.82
C ILE A 116 -1.21 -4.80 4.22
N GLY A 117 -0.80 -4.91 2.96
CA GLY A 117 -0.16 -3.83 2.20
C GLY A 117 1.30 -3.56 2.55
N VAL A 118 1.92 -4.39 3.40
CA VAL A 118 3.36 -4.37 3.73
C VAL A 118 3.95 -5.79 3.75
N PRO A 119 5.24 -5.97 3.41
CA PRO A 119 5.92 -7.29 3.47
C PRO A 119 5.94 -7.92 4.88
N ALA A 120 6.01 -9.25 4.93
CA ALA A 120 6.02 -10.04 6.18
C ALA A 120 7.14 -9.64 7.14
N THR A 121 8.28 -9.22 6.60
CA THR A 121 9.47 -8.78 7.36
C THR A 121 9.21 -7.52 8.18
N TYR A 122 8.31 -6.64 7.73
CA TYR A 122 7.86 -5.47 8.50
C TYR A 122 6.76 -5.84 9.51
N GLU A 123 5.92 -6.82 9.20
CA GLU A 123 4.82 -7.28 10.05
C GLU A 123 5.31 -8.08 11.27
N HIS A 124 6.35 -8.90 11.10
CA HIS A 124 6.85 -9.83 12.13
C HIS A 124 8.28 -9.54 12.60
N ALA A 125 8.89 -8.42 12.20
CA ALA A 125 10.26 -8.02 12.60
C ALA A 125 11.33 -9.13 12.46
N ILE A 126 11.21 -10.02 11.47
CA ILE A 126 12.12 -11.18 11.27
C ILE A 126 13.30 -10.86 10.33
N GLY A 127 13.34 -9.68 9.69
CA GLY A 127 14.47 -9.31 8.81
C GLY A 127 15.77 -9.05 9.58
N ASP A 128 16.93 -9.43 9.02
CA ASP A 128 18.24 -9.01 9.52
C ASP A 128 18.34 -7.49 9.39
N ASN A 129 18.18 -6.87 10.54
CA ASN A 129 17.67 -5.53 10.70
C ASN A 129 18.80 -4.49 10.79
N THR A 130 20.06 -4.84 10.50
CA THR A 130 21.16 -3.92 10.83
C THR A 130 21.18 -2.65 9.97
N LYS A 131 20.81 -2.71 8.68
CA LYS A 131 20.78 -1.52 7.80
C LYS A 131 19.48 -0.74 7.90
N ASP A 132 18.34 -1.41 7.98
CA ASP A 132 17.04 -0.75 8.07
C ASP A 132 16.70 -0.27 9.49
N VAL A 133 17.18 -0.94 10.56
CA VAL A 133 17.14 -0.36 11.91
C VAL A 133 18.13 0.78 12.04
N ALA A 134 19.33 0.71 11.45
CA ALA A 134 20.23 1.87 11.47
C ALA A 134 19.61 3.08 10.74
N LYS A 135 18.92 2.85 9.62
CA LYS A 135 18.23 3.91 8.88
C LYS A 135 16.97 4.41 9.60
N SER A 136 16.20 3.50 10.21
CA SER A 136 15.04 3.82 11.06
C SER A 136 15.48 4.61 12.30
N ALA A 137 16.45 4.11 13.06
CA ALA A 137 17.03 4.77 14.21
C ALA A 137 17.64 6.12 13.86
N LYS A 138 18.26 6.23 12.67
CA LYS A 138 18.73 7.52 12.14
C LYS A 138 17.57 8.50 11.98
N TYR A 139 16.50 8.13 11.27
CA TYR A 139 15.36 9.05 11.06
C TYR A 139 14.63 9.37 12.36
N ILE A 140 14.49 8.41 13.27
CA ILE A 140 13.94 8.63 14.61
C ILE A 140 14.80 9.63 15.38
N ALA A 141 16.12 9.44 15.41
CA ALA A 141 17.05 10.34 16.09
C ALA A 141 17.05 11.74 15.45
N GLU A 142 17.01 11.83 14.13
CA GLU A 142 16.87 13.11 13.40
C GLU A 142 15.56 13.80 13.76
N SER A 143 14.43 13.09 13.80
CA SER A 143 13.14 13.68 14.20
C SER A 143 13.15 14.20 15.63
N VAL A 144 13.70 13.42 16.59
CA VAL A 144 13.85 13.87 17.98
C VAL A 144 14.76 15.10 18.06
N LEU A 145 15.89 15.09 17.34
CA LEU A 145 16.81 16.22 17.26
C LEU A 145 16.11 17.49 16.74
N HIS A 146 15.38 17.40 15.64
CA HIS A 146 14.68 18.56 15.06
C HIS A 146 13.53 19.06 15.96
N PHE A 147 12.81 18.16 16.65
CA PHE A 147 11.83 18.57 17.66
C PHE A 147 12.50 19.38 18.77
N ILE A 148 13.57 18.86 19.38
CA ILE A 148 14.27 19.53 20.47
C ILE A 148 14.85 20.87 19.98
N THR A 149 15.50 20.87 18.81
CA THR A 149 16.11 22.07 18.22
C THR A 149 15.06 23.16 17.98
N LEU A 150 13.88 22.81 17.46
CA LEU A 150 12.78 23.74 17.24
C LEU A 150 12.26 24.29 18.57
N MET A 151 11.99 23.41 19.53
CA MET A 151 11.49 23.80 20.86
C MET A 151 12.48 24.71 21.60
N ASP A 152 13.77 24.40 21.55
CA ASP A 152 14.81 25.21 22.17
C ASP A 152 14.98 26.57 21.47
N THR A 153 14.91 26.60 20.13
CA THR A 153 14.93 27.85 19.36
C THR A 153 13.79 28.78 19.78
N LEU A 154 12.58 28.24 19.92
CA LEU A 154 11.43 28.99 20.42
C LEU A 154 11.62 29.46 21.88
N ARG A 155 12.15 28.60 22.76
CA ARG A 155 12.43 28.97 24.18
C ARG A 155 13.52 30.03 24.32
N LEU A 156 14.43 30.14 23.36
CA LEU A 156 15.47 31.16 23.30
C LEU A 156 14.99 32.48 22.69
N ASN A 157 13.68 32.62 22.43
CA ASN A 157 13.06 33.79 21.78
C ASN A 157 13.62 34.09 20.39
N ARG A 158 14.01 33.05 19.64
CA ARG A 158 14.45 33.15 18.26
C ARG A 158 13.27 32.89 17.33
N TYR A 159 12.64 33.96 16.85
CA TYR A 159 11.35 33.91 16.15
C TYR A 159 11.41 34.26 14.66
N ALA A 160 12.61 34.50 14.14
CA ALA A 160 12.80 34.84 12.75
C ALA A 160 12.45 33.66 11.82
N VAL A 161 11.73 33.96 10.74
CA VAL A 161 11.26 32.95 9.78
C VAL A 161 12.42 32.17 9.15
N ASP A 162 13.53 32.84 8.83
CA ASP A 162 14.72 32.20 8.25
C ASP A 162 15.44 31.24 9.21
N GLU A 163 15.24 31.38 10.51
CA GLU A 163 15.76 30.47 11.53
C GLU A 163 14.80 29.28 11.77
N LEU A 164 13.49 29.53 11.83
CA LEU A 164 12.49 28.51 12.12
C LEU A 164 12.18 27.61 10.92
N HIS A 165 12.16 28.18 9.72
CA HIS A 165 11.73 27.49 8.51
C HIS A 165 12.62 26.28 8.15
N PRO A 166 13.97 26.38 8.12
CA PRO A 166 14.82 25.23 7.82
C PRO A 166 14.62 24.08 8.82
N ILE A 167 14.47 24.40 10.12
CA ILE A 167 14.27 23.40 11.17
C ILE A 167 12.95 22.65 10.97
N LEU A 168 11.87 23.36 10.65
CA LEU A 168 10.56 22.76 10.37
C LEU A 168 10.58 21.91 9.09
N ALA A 169 11.34 22.33 8.07
CA ALA A 169 11.51 21.58 6.83
C ALA A 169 12.24 20.25 7.07
N ASP A 170 13.32 20.28 7.85
CA ASP A 170 14.07 19.08 8.24
C ASP A 170 13.25 18.17 9.16
N LEU A 171 12.43 18.75 10.06
CA LEU A 171 11.51 18.02 10.91
C LEU A 171 10.47 17.25 10.08
N ILE A 172 9.78 17.90 9.14
CA ILE A 172 8.78 17.20 8.32
C ILE A 172 9.42 16.14 7.42
N GLN A 173 10.62 16.41 6.89
CA GLN A 173 11.35 15.44 6.08
C GLN A 173 11.74 14.21 6.88
N SER A 174 12.31 14.38 8.08
CA SER A 174 12.67 13.27 8.95
C SER A 174 11.44 12.46 9.37
N LEU A 175 10.34 13.12 9.76
CA LEU A 175 9.07 12.46 10.13
C LEU A 175 8.45 11.66 8.97
N ASN A 176 8.56 12.13 7.73
CA ASN A 176 8.07 11.37 6.57
C ASN A 176 8.89 10.10 6.29
N ASN A 177 10.13 10.03 6.79
CA ASN A 177 11.03 8.90 6.59
C ASN A 177 11.04 7.92 7.76
N VAL A 178 10.37 8.21 8.89
CA VAL A 178 10.25 7.28 10.02
C VAL A 178 9.35 6.09 9.63
N PRO A 179 9.88 4.86 9.59
CA PRO A 179 9.09 3.69 9.26
C PRO A 179 8.11 3.36 10.40
N GLY A 180 6.89 2.95 10.04
CA GLY A 180 5.82 2.65 11.00
C GLY A 180 5.03 3.87 11.50
N LEU A 181 5.48 5.09 11.20
CA LEU A 181 4.71 6.29 11.51
C LEU A 181 3.58 6.48 10.49
N SER A 182 2.34 6.49 10.97
CA SER A 182 1.15 6.72 10.12
C SER A 182 1.32 7.95 9.23
N THR A 183 0.76 7.86 8.01
CA THR A 183 0.65 9.01 7.10
C THR A 183 -0.22 10.11 7.69
N ASP A 184 -1.16 9.74 8.56
CA ASP A 184 -2.13 10.62 9.21
C ASP A 184 -1.69 11.04 10.62
N PHE A 185 -0.40 10.90 10.95
CA PHE A 185 0.12 11.37 12.23
C PHE A 185 -0.11 12.88 12.40
N GLU A 186 -0.83 13.26 13.45
CA GLU A 186 -1.25 14.65 13.71
C GLU A 186 -0.07 15.63 13.75
N GLY A 187 1.07 15.21 14.31
CA GLY A 187 2.29 16.03 14.33
C GLY A 187 2.80 16.41 12.93
N LYS A 188 2.65 15.55 11.92
CA LYS A 188 3.00 15.91 10.52
C LYS A 188 2.11 17.02 10.00
N GLN A 189 0.82 17.00 10.35
CA GLN A 189 -0.14 18.03 9.93
C GLN A 189 0.18 19.37 10.57
N LYS A 190 0.46 19.39 11.89
CA LYS A 190 0.86 20.59 12.64
C LYS A 190 2.13 21.22 12.06
N VAL A 191 3.18 20.43 11.82
CA VAL A 191 4.44 20.93 11.22
C VAL A 191 4.20 21.52 9.82
N ARG A 192 3.39 20.86 8.97
CA ARG A 192 3.02 21.38 7.66
C ARG A 192 2.26 22.70 7.75
N GLN A 193 1.33 22.81 8.69
CA GLN A 193 0.56 24.04 8.90
C GLN A 193 1.48 25.21 9.25
N TRP A 194 2.46 25.00 10.14
CA TRP A 194 3.44 26.03 10.47
C TRP A 194 4.36 26.39 9.30
N LEU A 195 4.80 25.40 8.50
CA LEU A 195 5.55 25.68 7.26
C LEU A 195 4.76 26.54 6.28
N ILE A 196 3.45 26.29 6.13
CA ILE A 196 2.57 27.09 5.27
C ILE A 196 2.46 28.52 5.83
N THR A 197 2.26 28.66 7.15
CA THR A 197 2.22 29.97 7.81
C THR A 197 3.52 30.74 7.59
N LEU A 198 4.69 30.13 7.83
CA LEU A 198 5.99 30.79 7.66
C LEU A 198 6.29 31.13 6.20
N HIS A 199 5.89 30.28 5.24
CA HIS A 199 6.03 30.59 3.81
C HIS A 199 5.20 31.81 3.38
N SER A 200 4.12 32.14 4.10
CA SER A 200 3.31 33.34 3.81
C SER A 200 3.93 34.63 4.34
N MET A 201 5.02 34.54 5.11
CA MET A 201 5.78 35.64 5.69
C MET A 201 7.10 35.84 4.94
N LYS A 202 7.74 37.01 5.08
CA LYS A 202 9.08 37.21 4.53
C LYS A 202 10.11 36.56 5.45
N ALA A 203 11.26 36.20 4.88
CA ALA A 203 12.38 35.63 5.64
C ALA A 203 12.83 36.50 6.83
N SER A 204 12.70 37.83 6.70
CA SER A 204 13.04 38.81 7.74
C SER A 204 11.95 39.03 8.80
N ASP A 205 10.76 38.48 8.58
CA ASP A 205 9.64 38.67 9.50
C ASP A 205 9.80 37.70 10.68
N GLU A 206 9.26 38.09 11.83
CA GLU A 206 9.24 37.27 13.04
C GLU A 206 7.80 36.86 13.35
N ILE A 207 7.62 35.66 13.90
CA ILE A 207 6.34 35.25 14.48
C ILE A 207 6.10 35.98 15.80
N THR A 208 4.83 36.20 16.17
CA THR A 208 4.51 36.84 17.45
C THR A 208 4.80 35.91 18.64
N GLU A 209 4.93 36.48 19.84
CA GLU A 209 5.16 35.68 21.05
C GLU A 209 4.00 34.70 21.32
N GLU A 210 2.76 35.09 20.99
CA GLU A 210 1.60 34.21 21.08
C GLU A 210 1.70 33.05 20.09
N GLN A 211 2.11 33.31 18.85
CA GLN A 211 2.33 32.27 17.83
C GLN A 211 3.45 31.33 18.25
N ALA A 212 4.54 31.86 18.81
CA ALA A 212 5.65 31.06 19.32
C ALA A 212 5.23 30.14 20.48
N ARG A 213 4.43 30.64 21.44
CA ARG A 213 3.88 29.82 22.53
C ARG A 213 2.94 28.74 22.01
N GLN A 214 2.11 29.06 21.03
CA GLN A 214 1.21 28.08 20.39
C GLN A 214 2.01 26.99 19.65
N MET A 215 3.00 27.39 18.85
CA MET A 215 3.87 26.45 18.15
C MET A 215 4.61 25.56 19.14
N LEU A 216 5.17 26.12 20.21
CA LEU A 216 5.86 25.36 21.24
C LEU A 216 4.95 24.31 21.89
N PHE A 217 3.73 24.69 22.26
CA PHE A 217 2.74 23.76 22.82
C PHE A 217 2.40 22.62 21.85
N GLU A 218 2.13 22.95 20.59
CA GLU A 218 1.80 21.95 19.56
C GLU A 218 2.98 21.01 19.25
N MET A 219 4.21 21.52 19.26
CA MET A 219 5.42 20.72 19.05
C MET A 219 5.72 19.82 20.24
N ASP A 220 5.50 20.28 21.48
CA ASP A 220 5.69 19.48 22.70
C ASP A 220 4.66 18.33 22.78
N GLN A 221 3.41 18.60 22.42
CA GLN A 221 2.38 17.57 22.27
C GLN A 221 2.77 16.54 21.18
N SER A 222 3.14 17.03 20.00
CA SER A 222 3.52 16.17 18.87
C SER A 222 4.75 15.31 19.20
N HIS A 223 5.73 15.87 19.90
CA HIS A 223 6.92 15.15 20.37
C HIS A 223 6.56 14.08 21.41
N SER A 224 5.67 14.40 22.36
CA SER A 224 5.20 13.45 23.38
C SER A 224 4.43 12.28 22.76
N GLU A 225 3.54 12.56 21.81
CA GLU A 225 2.82 11.54 21.05
C GLU A 225 3.77 10.68 20.21
N PHE A 226 4.74 11.30 19.54
CA PHE A 226 5.77 10.61 18.79
C PHE A 226 6.59 9.67 19.70
N HIS A 227 7.01 10.14 20.87
CA HIS A 227 7.74 9.33 21.84
C HIS A 227 6.89 8.16 22.38
N ARG A 228 5.59 8.38 22.62
CA ARG A 228 4.65 7.33 23.04
C ARG A 228 4.50 6.24 21.96
N LEU A 229 4.38 6.64 20.70
CA LEU A 229 4.31 5.72 19.56
C LEU A 229 5.57 4.85 19.46
N LEU A 230 6.75 5.44 19.66
CA LEU A 230 8.02 4.70 19.68
C LEU A 230 8.15 3.75 20.87
N SER A 231 7.53 4.09 22.00
CA SER A 231 7.57 3.26 23.22
C SER A 231 6.63 2.04 23.15
N GLY A 232 5.84 1.89 22.08
CA GLY A 232 4.94 0.76 21.88
C GLY A 232 3.68 0.79 22.75
N ASP A 233 3.36 1.94 23.36
CA ASP A 233 2.16 2.09 24.19
C ASP A 233 0.94 2.35 23.30
N HIS A 234 0.60 1.36 22.47
CA HIS A 234 -0.72 1.25 21.88
C HIS A 234 -1.67 0.88 23.03
N SER A 235 -2.24 1.89 23.68
CA SER A 235 -3.49 1.70 24.41
C SER A 235 -4.53 1.23 23.40
N THR A 236 -4.68 -0.10 23.31
CA THR A 236 -5.83 -0.75 22.71
C THR A 236 -7.06 -0.30 23.50
N ASP A 237 -7.64 0.83 23.12
CA ASP A 237 -9.02 1.14 23.49
C ASP A 237 -9.92 0.19 22.71
N ASN A 238 -10.05 -0.99 23.30
CA ASN A 238 -11.08 -1.95 23.02
C ASN A 238 -12.39 -1.33 23.52
N SER A 239 -13.04 -0.52 22.69
CA SER A 239 -14.40 -0.03 22.92
C SER A 239 -15.34 -1.21 23.07
N SER A 240 -15.54 -1.62 24.32
CA SER A 240 -16.67 -2.43 24.76
C SER A 240 -17.75 -1.49 25.27
N ALA A 241 -18.69 -1.15 24.39
CA ALA A 241 -20.06 -0.79 24.71
C ALA A 241 -20.93 -0.93 23.45
#